data_AF-A0ABD5Y1K3-F1
#
_entry.id   AF-A0ABD5Y1K3-F1
#
_cell.length_a   1.000
_cell.length_b   1.000
_cell.length_c   1.000
_cell.angle_alpha   90.00
_cell.angle_beta   90.00
_cell.angle_gamma   90.00
#
_symmetry.space_group_name_H-M   'P 1'
#
loop_
_entity.id
_entity.type
_entity.pdbx_description
1 polymer ?
#
loop_
_entity_poly.entity_id
_entity_poly.type
_entity_poly.pdbx_seq_one_letter_code
_entity_poly.pdbx_strand_id
1 'polypeptide(L)'
;MTDDPLHERMAEYETAAEEAAERARERDDIARDVGDRLAEEIAEAVAEAGVNVEHTERSRDGHRHRFTARLDRAALVAALTESLPGGFVVSHVNEDGSLSVEWTGDRKTPSKREHGAVLKAIVAEETVTDDDGLIESVPTRERVLARAVELGVDEGDAADRLDRLATLDVVDIADGRVYPDENFSRY
;
A
#
# COMPACT_ATOMS: atom_id res chain seq x y z
N MET A 1 -50.54 -17.50 22.56
CA MET A 1 -49.17 -17.72 22.07
C MET A 1 -48.43 -18.30 23.25
N THR A 2 -48.29 -19.62 23.28
CA THR A 2 -47.43 -20.29 24.24
C THR A 2 -45.99 -19.90 23.90
N ASP A 3 -45.34 -19.15 24.79
CA ASP A 3 -43.89 -19.06 24.80
C ASP A 3 -43.35 -20.50 24.81
N ASP A 4 -42.46 -20.84 23.89
CA ASP A 4 -41.78 -22.12 23.91
C ASP A 4 -41.14 -22.33 25.30
N PRO A 5 -41.26 -23.52 25.90
CA PRO A 5 -40.65 -23.83 27.18
C PRO A 5 -39.18 -23.38 27.22
N LEU A 6 -38.74 -22.84 28.36
CA LEU A 6 -37.38 -22.27 28.50
C LEU A 6 -36.24 -23.24 28.08
N HIS A 7 -36.45 -24.55 28.19
CA HIS A 7 -35.47 -25.54 27.78
C HIS A 7 -35.36 -25.70 26.24
N GLU A 8 -36.47 -25.53 25.51
CA GLU A 8 -36.47 -25.52 24.04
C GLU A 8 -35.76 -24.26 23.53
N ARG A 9 -36.01 -23.10 24.15
CA ARG A 9 -35.29 -21.84 23.84
C ARG A 9 -33.80 -21.90 24.16
N MET A 10 -33.41 -22.62 25.22
CA MET A 10 -32.00 -22.86 25.55
C MET A 10 -31.33 -23.78 24.53
N ALA A 11 -32.03 -24.83 24.07
CA ALA A 11 -31.53 -25.73 23.03
C ALA A 11 -31.37 -25.01 21.67
N GLU A 12 -32.31 -24.13 21.32
CA GLU A 12 -32.19 -23.25 20.14
C GLU A 12 -30.99 -22.30 20.27
N TYR A 13 -30.79 -21.71 21.45
CA TYR A 13 -29.62 -20.86 21.71
C TYR A 13 -28.30 -21.62 21.58
N GLU A 14 -28.20 -22.82 22.16
CA GLU A 14 -27.00 -23.66 22.06
C GLU A 14 -26.71 -24.02 20.60
N THR A 15 -27.73 -24.40 19.83
CA THR A 15 -27.61 -24.69 18.39
C THR A 15 -27.10 -23.46 17.63
N ALA A 16 -27.70 -22.28 17.86
CA ALA A 16 -27.28 -21.04 17.22
C ALA A 16 -25.84 -20.64 17.62
N ALA A 17 -25.42 -20.90 18.86
CA ALA A 17 -24.06 -20.64 19.31
C ALA A 17 -23.04 -21.59 18.66
N GLU A 18 -23.37 -22.86 18.49
CA GLU A 18 -22.56 -23.84 17.77
C GLU A 18 -22.40 -23.48 16.29
N GLU A 19 -23.50 -23.13 15.62
CA GLU A 19 -23.49 -22.65 14.23
C GLU A 19 -22.62 -21.39 14.10
N ALA A 20 -22.75 -20.43 15.02
CA ALA A 20 -21.91 -19.24 15.01
C ALA A 20 -20.42 -19.56 15.17
N ALA A 21 -20.08 -20.52 16.04
CA ALA A 21 -18.70 -20.96 16.25
C ALA A 21 -18.13 -21.74 15.05
N GLU A 22 -18.97 -22.52 14.35
CA GLU A 22 -18.58 -23.16 13.08
C GLU A 22 -18.31 -22.11 11.99
N ARG A 23 -19.23 -21.15 11.80
CA ARG A 23 -19.03 -20.07 10.82
C ARG A 23 -17.82 -19.20 11.13
N ALA A 24 -17.51 -18.96 12.41
CA ALA A 24 -16.30 -18.26 12.80
C ALA A 24 -15.02 -19.02 12.40
N ARG A 25 -15.00 -20.34 12.60
CA ARG A 25 -13.89 -21.20 12.17
C ARG A 25 -13.72 -21.22 10.66
N GLU A 26 -14.82 -21.41 9.93
CA GLU A 26 -14.82 -21.37 8.45
C GLU A 26 -14.29 -20.02 7.94
N ARG A 27 -14.75 -18.90 8.54
CA ARG A 27 -14.24 -17.57 8.22
C ARG A 27 -12.74 -17.46 8.46
N ASP A 28 -12.25 -17.93 9.60
CA ASP A 28 -10.84 -17.82 9.97
C ASP A 28 -9.94 -18.69 9.09
N ASP A 29 -10.44 -19.86 8.64
CA ASP A 29 -9.76 -20.71 7.67
C ASP A 29 -9.68 -20.04 6.30
N ILE A 30 -10.80 -19.47 5.81
CA ILE A 30 -10.80 -18.68 4.56
C ILE A 30 -9.85 -17.48 4.66
N ALA A 31 -9.84 -16.78 5.80
CA ALA A 31 -8.95 -15.64 6.00
C ALA A 31 -7.47 -16.05 5.97
N ARG A 32 -7.13 -17.23 6.49
CA ARG A 32 -5.78 -17.80 6.41
C ARG A 32 -5.40 -18.13 4.97
N ASP A 33 -6.28 -18.80 4.22
CA ASP A 33 -6.04 -19.14 2.82
C ASP A 33 -5.84 -17.88 1.96
N VAL A 34 -6.61 -16.81 2.23
CA VAL A 34 -6.41 -15.50 1.60
C VAL A 34 -5.06 -14.91 1.95
N GLY A 35 -4.66 -14.97 3.23
CA GLY A 35 -3.37 -14.48 3.70
C GLY A 35 -2.18 -15.19 3.04
N ASP A 36 -2.23 -16.52 2.97
CA ASP A 36 -1.17 -17.33 2.35
C ASP A 36 -1.03 -17.01 0.86
N ARG A 37 -2.15 -16.88 0.14
CA ARG A 37 -2.13 -16.51 -1.28
C ARG A 37 -1.62 -15.09 -1.51
N LEU A 38 -2.03 -14.12 -0.70
CA LEU A 38 -1.48 -12.76 -0.78
C LEU A 38 0.03 -12.76 -0.53
N ALA A 39 0.51 -13.56 0.42
CA ALA A 39 1.94 -13.67 0.70
C ALA A 39 2.72 -14.23 -0.50
N GLU A 40 2.17 -15.22 -1.23
CA GLU A 40 2.76 -15.74 -2.46
C GLU A 40 2.84 -14.66 -3.57
N GLU A 41 1.73 -13.95 -3.85
CA GLU A 41 1.70 -12.87 -4.85
C GLU A 41 2.66 -11.72 -4.50
N ILE A 42 2.75 -11.36 -3.20
CA ILE A 42 3.69 -10.34 -2.72
C ILE A 42 5.13 -10.82 -2.90
N ALA A 43 5.44 -12.08 -2.57
CA ALA A 43 6.79 -12.62 -2.72
C ALA A 43 7.25 -12.64 -4.19
N GLU A 44 6.34 -12.97 -5.11
CA GLU A 44 6.61 -12.90 -6.55
C GLU A 44 6.89 -11.46 -7.01
N ALA A 45 6.04 -10.50 -6.62
CA ALA A 45 6.24 -9.09 -6.93
C ALA A 45 7.55 -8.52 -6.36
N VAL A 46 7.92 -8.91 -5.13
CA VAL A 46 9.21 -8.53 -4.51
C VAL A 46 10.40 -9.13 -5.26
N ALA A 47 10.27 -10.37 -5.76
CA ALA A 47 11.32 -11.01 -6.55
C ALA A 47 11.51 -10.33 -7.91
N GLU A 48 10.44 -9.84 -8.53
CA GLU A 48 10.47 -9.15 -9.82
C GLU A 48 10.95 -7.69 -9.69
N ALA A 49 10.43 -6.93 -8.72
CA ALA A 49 10.79 -5.54 -8.48
C ALA A 49 12.12 -5.35 -7.72
N GLY A 50 12.77 -6.45 -7.33
CA GLY A 50 13.78 -6.54 -6.27
C GLY A 50 14.88 -5.47 -6.20
N VAL A 51 15.35 -5.28 -4.96
CA VAL A 51 16.45 -4.42 -4.46
C VAL A 51 17.25 -3.63 -5.51
N ASN A 52 17.07 -2.31 -5.51
CA ASN A 52 17.90 -1.39 -6.27
C ASN A 52 19.21 -1.08 -5.55
N VAL A 53 20.28 -0.87 -6.32
CA VAL A 53 21.62 -0.60 -5.79
C VAL A 53 21.98 0.86 -6.08
N GLU A 54 22.05 1.67 -5.03
CA GLU A 54 22.41 3.08 -5.12
C GLU A 54 23.90 3.26 -4.85
N HIS A 55 24.59 4.06 -5.67
CA HIS A 55 25.98 4.43 -5.43
C HIS A 55 26.07 5.57 -4.42
N THR A 56 26.55 5.28 -3.21
CA THR A 56 26.51 6.22 -2.09
C THR A 56 27.80 7.01 -1.89
N GLU A 57 28.95 6.46 -2.27
CA GLU A 57 30.23 7.15 -2.03
C GLU A 57 31.32 6.72 -3.02
N ARG A 58 32.16 7.67 -3.40
CA ARG A 58 33.41 7.41 -4.10
C ARG A 58 34.59 7.88 -3.24
N SER A 59 35.56 7.01 -3.03
CA SER A 59 36.79 7.34 -2.33
C SER A 59 37.55 8.47 -3.03
N ARG A 60 38.30 9.26 -2.25
CA ARG A 60 39.09 10.41 -2.74
C ARG A 60 40.17 10.01 -3.74
N ASP A 61 40.66 8.78 -3.69
CA ASP A 61 41.60 8.21 -4.66
C ASP A 61 40.91 7.69 -5.95
N GLY A 62 39.58 7.71 -5.98
CA GLY A 62 38.78 7.29 -7.12
C GLY A 62 38.73 5.78 -7.35
N HIS A 63 39.34 4.96 -6.47
CA HIS A 63 39.49 3.51 -6.65
C HIS A 63 38.47 2.68 -5.89
N ARG A 64 37.79 3.26 -4.89
CA ARG A 64 36.75 2.58 -4.12
C ARG A 64 35.40 3.24 -4.35
N HIS A 65 34.43 2.42 -4.70
CA HIS A 65 33.03 2.78 -4.86
C HIS A 65 32.23 2.05 -3.77
N ARG A 66 31.34 2.77 -3.10
CA ARG A 66 30.41 2.23 -2.13
C ARG A 66 29.02 2.26 -2.74
N PHE A 67 28.33 1.14 -2.58
CA PHE A 67 26.95 0.98 -2.99
C PHE A 67 26.12 0.53 -1.79
N THR A 68 24.88 0.96 -1.73
CA THR A 68 23.91 0.54 -0.72
C THR A 68 22.72 -0.08 -1.44
N ALA A 69 22.31 -1.26 -0.99
CA ALA A 69 21.06 -1.89 -1.40
C ALA A 69 19.89 -1.12 -0.75
N ARG A 70 18.93 -0.69 -1.56
CA ARG A 70 17.69 -0.06 -1.11
C ARG A 70 16.49 -0.73 -1.76
N LEU A 71 15.40 -0.84 -0.98
CA LEU A 71 14.11 -1.21 -1.51
C LEU A 71 13.52 0.02 -2.21
N ASP A 72 13.22 -0.11 -3.50
CA ASP A 72 12.46 0.87 -4.26
C ASP A 72 10.98 0.66 -3.95
N ARG A 73 10.48 1.45 -2.99
CA ARG A 73 9.13 1.25 -2.44
C ARG A 73 8.10 1.59 -3.50
N ALA A 74 8.35 2.63 -4.29
CA ALA A 74 7.46 2.99 -5.40
C ALA A 74 7.35 1.88 -6.44
N ALA A 75 8.48 1.27 -6.84
CA ALA A 75 8.48 0.14 -7.77
C ALA A 75 7.78 -1.09 -7.19
N LEU A 76 8.01 -1.40 -5.90
CA LEU A 76 7.30 -2.50 -5.23
C LEU A 76 5.79 -2.26 -5.24
N VAL A 77 5.33 -1.05 -4.92
CA VAL A 77 3.90 -0.72 -4.93
C VAL A 77 3.31 -0.79 -6.34
N ALA A 78 4.04 -0.37 -7.37
CA ALA A 78 3.60 -0.51 -8.75
C ALA A 78 3.45 -1.99 -9.13
N ALA A 79 4.45 -2.83 -8.86
CA ALA A 79 4.37 -4.27 -9.13
C ALA A 79 3.20 -4.95 -8.40
N LEU A 80 3.01 -4.63 -7.11
CA LEU A 80 1.88 -5.14 -6.32
C LEU A 80 0.53 -4.66 -6.86
N THR A 81 0.48 -3.44 -7.38
CA THR A 81 -0.75 -2.89 -7.96
C THR A 81 -1.18 -3.67 -9.20
N GLU A 82 -0.24 -4.23 -9.96
CA GLU A 82 -0.52 -5.05 -11.13
C GLU A 82 -0.84 -6.51 -10.78
N SER A 83 -0.20 -7.06 -9.74
CA SER A 83 -0.33 -8.48 -9.38
C SER A 83 -1.47 -8.79 -8.41
N LEU A 84 -1.87 -7.83 -7.56
CA LEU A 84 -2.86 -8.10 -6.52
C LEU A 84 -4.22 -8.54 -7.10
N PRO A 85 -4.90 -9.49 -6.44
CA PRO A 85 -6.25 -9.87 -6.84
C PRO A 85 -7.21 -8.68 -6.78
N GLY A 86 -8.15 -8.63 -7.72
CA GLY A 86 -9.15 -7.55 -7.77
C GLY A 86 -9.88 -7.36 -6.44
N GLY A 87 -9.94 -6.11 -5.99
CA GLY A 87 -10.52 -5.74 -4.70
C GLY A 87 -9.48 -5.54 -3.60
N PHE A 88 -8.21 -5.83 -3.83
CA PHE A 88 -7.13 -5.55 -2.88
C PHE A 88 -6.29 -4.35 -3.34
N VAL A 89 -5.81 -3.56 -2.37
CA VAL A 89 -4.91 -2.43 -2.61
C VAL A 89 -3.80 -2.40 -1.57
N VAL A 90 -2.62 -1.94 -1.98
CA VAL A 90 -1.58 -1.56 -1.01
C VAL A 90 -2.01 -0.26 -0.35
N SER A 91 -2.22 -0.28 0.97
CA SER A 91 -2.61 0.91 1.73
C SER A 91 -1.40 1.66 2.29
N HIS A 92 -0.34 0.94 2.64
CA HIS A 92 0.87 1.55 3.20
C HIS A 92 2.12 0.72 2.97
N VAL A 93 3.26 1.38 2.80
CA VAL A 93 4.60 0.78 2.84
C VAL A 93 5.49 1.64 3.74
N ASN A 94 6.01 1.05 4.79
CA ASN A 94 6.90 1.68 5.75
C ASN A 94 8.34 1.73 5.22
N GLU A 95 9.17 2.55 5.85
CA GLU A 95 10.59 2.68 5.49
C GLU A 95 11.40 1.39 5.68
N ASP A 96 11.03 0.57 6.67
CA ASP A 96 11.63 -0.73 6.95
C ASP A 96 11.21 -1.83 5.95
N GLY A 97 10.34 -1.49 4.99
CA GLY A 97 9.84 -2.38 3.95
C GLY A 97 8.60 -3.19 4.36
N SER A 98 8.10 -3.04 5.59
CA SER A 98 6.82 -3.63 5.96
C SER A 98 5.66 -2.94 5.23
N LEU A 99 4.64 -3.69 4.83
CA LEU A 99 3.52 -3.18 4.04
C LEU A 99 2.18 -3.74 4.50
N SER A 100 1.12 -2.99 4.20
CA SER A 100 -0.26 -3.36 4.49
C SER A 100 -1.06 -3.44 3.20
N VAL A 101 -1.84 -4.51 3.06
CA VAL A 101 -2.80 -4.71 1.96
C VAL A 101 -4.21 -4.73 2.55
N GLU A 102 -5.12 -3.97 1.96
CA GLU A 102 -6.52 -3.85 2.40
C GLU A 102 -7.48 -4.36 1.32
N TRP A 103 -8.53 -5.07 1.74
CA TRP A 103 -9.66 -5.37 0.87
C TRP A 103 -10.61 -4.16 0.82
N THR A 104 -10.90 -3.66 -0.38
CA THR A 104 -11.72 -2.46 -0.59
C THR A 104 -13.20 -2.63 -0.27
N GLY A 105 -13.65 -3.85 0.06
CA GLY A 105 -15.06 -4.20 0.24
C GLY A 105 -15.77 -4.58 -1.06
N ASP A 106 -15.09 -4.48 -2.21
CA ASP A 106 -15.61 -4.79 -3.54
C ASP A 106 -14.81 -5.90 -4.23
N ARG A 107 -15.42 -6.55 -5.22
CA ARG A 107 -14.76 -7.60 -6.03
C ARG A 107 -13.78 -7.06 -7.07
N LYS A 108 -13.83 -5.75 -7.32
CA LYS A 108 -12.95 -5.06 -8.26
C LYS A 108 -12.32 -3.91 -7.53
N THR A 109 -11.05 -3.72 -7.76
CA THR A 109 -10.40 -2.51 -7.30
C THR A 109 -10.93 -1.35 -8.14
N PRO A 110 -11.34 -0.23 -7.53
CA PRO A 110 -11.69 0.95 -8.30
C PRO A 110 -10.46 1.38 -9.10
N SER A 111 -10.59 1.48 -10.43
CA SER A 111 -9.50 1.73 -11.39
C SER A 111 -8.66 2.99 -11.15
N LYS A 112 -9.01 3.79 -10.14
CA LYS A 112 -8.34 5.03 -9.76
C LYS A 112 -7.69 4.96 -8.37
N ARG A 113 -7.99 3.95 -7.54
CA ARG A 113 -7.36 3.81 -6.21
C ARG A 113 -5.94 3.26 -6.30
N GLU A 114 -5.75 2.29 -7.19
CA GLU A 114 -4.49 1.60 -7.52
C GLU A 114 -3.33 2.57 -7.79
N HIS A 115 -3.46 3.45 -8.78
CA HIS A 115 -2.41 4.43 -9.08
C HIS A 115 -2.18 5.47 -7.98
N GLY A 116 -3.14 5.67 -7.08
CA GLY A 116 -2.96 6.56 -5.93
C GLY A 116 -1.90 6.06 -4.96
N ALA A 117 -1.83 4.74 -4.74
CA ALA A 117 -0.84 4.13 -3.87
C ALA A 117 0.58 4.31 -4.44
N VAL A 118 0.75 4.13 -5.76
CA VAL A 118 2.02 4.34 -6.46
C VAL A 118 2.51 5.78 -6.27
N LEU A 119 1.65 6.78 -6.52
CA LEU A 119 2.03 8.19 -6.36
C LEU A 119 2.40 8.54 -4.92
N LYS A 120 1.68 8.00 -3.93
CA LYS A 120 2.03 8.18 -2.51
C LYS A 120 3.38 7.56 -2.18
N ALA A 121 3.66 6.36 -2.70
CA ALA A 121 4.95 5.70 -2.48
C ALA A 121 6.11 6.52 -3.08
N ILE A 122 5.94 7.09 -4.28
CA ILE A 122 6.92 8.02 -4.87
C ILE A 122 7.13 9.24 -3.98
N VAL A 123 6.06 9.91 -3.53
CA VAL A 123 6.16 11.10 -2.68
C VAL A 123 6.85 10.75 -1.35
N ALA A 124 6.49 9.63 -0.73
CA ALA A 124 7.08 9.18 0.53
C ALA A 124 8.56 8.82 0.39
N GLU A 125 8.95 8.22 -0.73
CA GLU A 125 10.33 7.82 -1.01
C GLU A 125 11.24 9.01 -1.31
N GLU A 126 10.74 10.01 -2.03
CA GLU A 126 11.51 11.21 -2.38
C GLU A 126 11.42 12.33 -1.34
N THR A 127 10.58 12.20 -0.31
CA THR A 127 10.55 13.13 0.82
C THR A 127 11.70 12.81 1.78
N VAL A 128 12.53 13.82 2.07
CA VAL A 128 13.64 13.73 3.01
C VAL A 128 13.26 14.43 4.29
N THR A 129 13.46 13.75 5.42
CA THR A 129 13.26 14.30 6.76
C THR A 129 14.56 14.31 7.56
N ASP A 130 14.68 15.24 8.50
CA ASP A 130 15.79 15.29 9.45
C ASP A 130 15.58 14.33 10.64
N ASP A 131 16.53 14.29 11.57
CA ASP A 131 16.49 13.42 12.76
C ASP A 131 15.30 13.70 13.69
N ASP A 132 14.69 14.89 13.60
CA ASP A 132 13.51 15.31 14.37
C ASP A 132 12.19 15.02 13.61
N GLY A 133 12.28 14.47 12.39
CA GLY A 133 11.14 14.16 11.52
C GLY A 133 10.58 15.37 10.78
N LEU A 134 11.32 16.49 10.70
CA LEU A 134 10.93 17.67 9.93
C LEU A 134 11.33 17.49 8.46
N ILE A 135 10.48 17.94 7.55
CA ILE A 135 10.73 17.87 6.10
C ILE A 135 11.89 18.79 5.72
N GLU A 136 12.97 18.21 5.21
CA GLU A 136 14.09 18.94 4.59
C GLU A 136 13.83 19.23 3.11
N SER A 137 13.27 18.24 2.40
CA SER A 137 12.91 18.39 0.98
C SER A 137 11.80 17.44 0.55
N VAL A 138 11.11 17.82 -0.53
CA VAL A 138 10.02 17.08 -1.16
C VAL A 138 10.21 17.07 -2.67
N PRO A 139 9.66 16.09 -3.40
CA PRO A 139 9.76 16.04 -4.85
C PRO A 139 8.97 17.17 -5.53
N THR A 140 9.38 17.49 -6.76
CA THR A 140 8.59 18.37 -7.64
C THR A 140 7.45 17.57 -8.27
N ARG A 141 6.37 18.27 -8.66
CA ARG A 141 5.26 17.66 -9.42
C ARG A 141 5.76 16.93 -10.66
N GLU A 142 6.63 17.56 -11.44
CA GLU A 142 7.22 16.96 -12.64
C GLU A 142 7.98 15.68 -12.33
N ARG A 143 8.74 15.67 -11.22
CA ARG A 143 9.50 14.50 -10.81
C ARG A 143 8.59 13.33 -10.41
N VAL A 144 7.51 13.61 -9.66
CA VAL A 144 6.50 12.60 -9.30
C VAL A 144 5.87 11.99 -10.55
N LEU A 145 5.47 12.82 -11.52
CA LEU A 145 4.84 12.34 -12.76
C LEU A 145 5.81 11.53 -13.63
N ALA A 146 7.04 12.03 -13.82
CA ALA A 146 8.07 11.32 -14.56
C ALA A 146 8.34 9.94 -13.94
N ARG A 147 8.43 9.88 -12.61
CA ARG A 147 8.63 8.62 -11.90
C ARG A 147 7.43 7.68 -12.02
N ALA A 148 6.21 8.19 -12.01
CA ALA A 148 5.01 7.37 -12.22
C ALA A 148 5.00 6.71 -13.61
N VAL A 149 5.43 7.45 -14.64
CA VAL A 149 5.58 6.94 -16.02
C VAL A 149 6.67 5.88 -16.11
N GLU A 150 7.81 6.07 -15.44
CA GLU A 150 8.87 5.04 -15.34
C GLU A 150 8.32 3.72 -14.74
N LEU A 151 7.32 3.81 -13.87
CA LEU A 151 6.66 2.68 -13.21
C LEU A 151 5.41 2.17 -13.95
N GLY A 152 5.18 2.61 -15.18
CA GLY A 152 4.10 2.08 -16.04
C GLY A 152 2.75 2.79 -15.92
N VAL A 153 2.64 3.84 -15.09
CA VAL A 153 1.40 4.64 -14.99
C VAL A 153 1.34 5.63 -16.16
N ASP A 154 0.19 5.70 -16.86
CA ASP A 154 -0.03 6.73 -17.89
C ASP A 154 0.11 8.14 -17.31
N GLU A 155 0.77 9.05 -18.04
CA GLU A 155 1.08 10.40 -17.55
C GLU A 155 -0.18 11.22 -17.25
N GLY A 156 -1.21 11.08 -18.09
CA GLY A 156 -2.50 11.76 -17.89
C GLY A 156 -3.23 11.21 -16.68
N ASP A 157 -3.28 9.89 -16.53
CA ASP A 157 -3.87 9.23 -15.36
C ASP A 157 -3.11 9.59 -14.07
N ALA A 158 -1.78 9.65 -14.11
CA ALA A 158 -0.93 10.07 -12.99
C ALA A 158 -1.21 11.53 -12.60
N ALA A 159 -1.34 12.43 -13.57
CA ALA A 159 -1.67 13.84 -13.33
C ALA A 159 -3.06 14.01 -12.69
N ASP A 160 -4.08 13.41 -13.29
CA ASP A 160 -5.45 13.43 -12.78
C ASP A 160 -5.51 12.85 -11.36
N ARG A 161 -4.75 11.79 -11.11
CA ARG A 161 -4.73 11.15 -9.80
C ARG A 161 -4.00 11.99 -8.76
N LEU A 162 -2.88 12.62 -9.11
CA LEU A 162 -2.16 13.51 -8.22
C LEU A 162 -3.01 14.72 -7.82
N ASP A 163 -3.71 15.34 -8.78
CA ASP A 163 -4.64 16.45 -8.50
C ASP A 163 -5.82 15.98 -7.62
N ARG A 164 -6.27 14.73 -7.78
CA ARG A 164 -7.27 14.14 -6.89
C ARG A 164 -6.75 13.91 -5.48
N LEU A 165 -5.49 13.49 -5.30
CA LEU A 165 -4.87 13.35 -3.97
C LEU A 165 -4.77 14.71 -3.27
N ALA A 166 -4.47 15.78 -4.02
CA ALA A 166 -4.49 17.13 -3.50
C ALA A 166 -5.89 17.57 -3.06
N THR A 167 -6.91 17.28 -3.86
CA THR A 167 -8.32 17.57 -3.51
C THR A 167 -8.80 16.84 -2.25
N LEU A 168 -8.14 15.74 -1.88
CA LEU A 168 -8.49 14.91 -0.72
C LEU A 168 -7.62 15.22 0.50
N ASP A 169 -6.82 16.30 0.46
CA ASP A 169 -5.88 16.69 1.52
C ASP A 169 -4.95 15.52 1.90
N VAL A 170 -4.57 14.71 0.91
CA VAL A 170 -3.57 13.63 1.07
C VAL A 170 -2.18 14.20 0.80
N VAL A 171 -2.06 15.08 -0.20
CA VAL A 171 -0.85 15.85 -0.50
C VAL A 171 -1.21 17.32 -0.68
N ASP A 172 -0.28 18.22 -0.42
CA ASP A 172 -0.39 19.63 -0.81
C ASP A 172 0.53 19.92 -1.99
N ILE A 173 0.07 20.70 -2.97
CA ILE A 173 0.86 21.09 -4.15
C ILE A 173 1.08 22.60 -4.11
N ALA A 174 2.27 22.99 -3.64
CA ALA A 174 2.67 24.39 -3.51
C ALA A 174 4.02 24.63 -4.17
N ASP A 175 4.15 25.75 -4.90
CA ASP A 175 5.39 26.15 -5.59
C ASP A 175 6.00 25.05 -6.49
N GLY A 176 5.14 24.25 -7.12
CA GLY A 176 5.54 23.14 -8.00
C GLY A 176 6.10 21.92 -7.26
N ARG A 177 5.99 21.88 -5.93
CA ARG A 177 6.41 20.78 -5.06
C ARG A 177 5.20 20.05 -4.46
N VAL A 178 5.41 18.79 -4.08
CA VAL A 178 4.34 17.91 -3.56
C VAL A 178 4.68 17.51 -2.13
N TYR A 179 3.91 18.01 -1.17
CA TYR A 179 4.10 17.77 0.26
C TYR A 179 3.14 16.69 0.75
N PRO A 180 3.58 15.73 1.57
CA PRO A 180 2.65 14.85 2.29
C PRO A 180 1.85 15.66 3.32
N ASP A 181 0.54 15.43 3.40
CA ASP A 181 -0.38 16.15 4.29
C ASP A 181 -0.97 15.23 5.39
N GLU A 182 -1.86 15.74 6.24
CA GLU A 182 -2.41 15.03 7.41
C GLU A 182 -3.04 13.67 7.08
N ASN A 183 -3.65 13.51 5.89
CA ASN A 183 -4.25 12.25 5.48
C ASN A 183 -3.29 11.31 4.73
N PHE A 184 -2.01 11.68 4.58
CA PHE A 184 -1.03 10.90 3.82
C PHE A 184 -0.85 9.47 4.35
N SER A 185 -0.94 9.27 5.66
CA SER A 185 -0.83 7.94 6.28
C SER A 185 -2.16 7.18 6.36
N ARG A 186 -3.30 7.82 6.05
CA ARG A 186 -4.65 7.24 6.18
C ARG A 186 -5.23 6.70 4.87
N TYR A 187 -4.65 7.07 3.72
CA TYR A 187 -5.24 6.83 2.39
C TYR A 187 -4.37 5.95 1.50
#